data_AF-X1SU18-F1
#
_entry.id   AF-X1SU18-F1
#
_cell.length_a   1.000
_cell.length_b   1.000
_cell.length_c   1.000
_cell.angle_alpha   90.00
_cell.angle_beta   90.00
_cell.angle_gamma   90.00
#
_symmetry.space_group_name_H-M   'P 1'
#
loop_
_entity.id
_entity.type
_entity.pdbx_description
1 polymer ?
#
loop_
_entity_poly.entity_id
_entity_poly.type
_entity_poly.pdbx_seq_one_letter_code
_entity_poly.pdbx_strand_id
1 'polypeptide(L)'
;MGYLKVENESYSLRLDGAKNYRTEYGRKIKGIPKKAIEVRPGVFQYTSFWSQTLHLRSKQIIGARVTQKVRILKHTYDKGKVLKSGRVIPFRF
;
A
#
# COMPACT_ATOMS: atom_id res chain seq x y z
N MET A 1 -4.67 14.13 -24.86
CA MET A 1 -4.33 13.55 -23.54
C MET A 1 -5.58 13.58 -22.68
N GLY A 2 -5.92 12.51 -21.94
CA GLY A 2 -7.15 12.42 -21.16
C GLY A 2 -8.08 11.26 -21.53
N TYR A 3 -7.74 10.48 -22.56
CA TYR A 3 -8.49 9.27 -22.90
C TYR A 3 -8.14 8.14 -21.94
N LEU A 4 -9.16 7.38 -21.54
CA LEU A 4 -8.99 6.15 -20.78
C LEU A 4 -8.31 5.12 -21.68
N LYS A 5 -7.31 4.44 -21.12
CA LYS A 5 -6.60 3.34 -21.76
C LYS A 5 -6.81 2.07 -20.95
N VAL A 6 -7.00 0.95 -21.63
CA VAL A 6 -6.96 -0.37 -21.00
C VAL A 6 -5.51 -0.66 -20.59
N GLU A 7 -5.28 -0.69 -19.28
CA GLU A 7 -3.97 -0.99 -18.71
C GLU A 7 -3.77 -2.50 -18.46
N ASN A 8 -4.85 -3.22 -18.20
CA ASN A 8 -4.84 -4.65 -17.92
C ASN A 8 -6.27 -5.22 -18.01
N GLU A 9 -6.35 -6.50 -18.36
CA GLU A 9 -7.59 -7.30 -18.30
C GLU A 9 -7.31 -8.52 -17.44
N SER A 10 -8.25 -8.93 -16.60
CA SER A 10 -8.09 -10.07 -15.70
C SER A 10 -9.31 -10.97 -15.70
N TYR A 11 -9.09 -12.28 -15.69
CA TYR A 11 -10.15 -13.28 -15.54
C TYR A 11 -10.68 -13.37 -14.12
N SER A 12 -9.88 -12.96 -13.12
CA SER A 12 -10.24 -13.02 -11.71
C SER A 12 -9.97 -11.72 -10.99
N LEU A 13 -10.93 -11.27 -10.19
CA LEU A 13 -10.78 -10.10 -9.33
C LEU A 13 -11.31 -10.41 -7.94
N ARG A 14 -10.41 -10.38 -6.94
CA ARG A 14 -10.77 -10.43 -5.53
C ARG A 14 -10.51 -9.07 -4.88
N LEU A 15 -11.54 -8.49 -4.28
CA LEU A 15 -11.47 -7.23 -3.57
C LEU A 15 -11.35 -7.48 -2.07
N ASP A 16 -10.17 -7.21 -1.51
CA ASP A 16 -9.91 -7.24 -0.07
C ASP A 16 -10.03 -5.83 0.56
N GLY A 17 -10.45 -4.82 -0.23
CA GLY A 17 -10.67 -3.43 0.18
C GLY A 17 -10.52 -2.43 -0.96
N ALA A 18 -10.89 -1.17 -0.75
CA ALA A 18 -11.00 -0.14 -1.80
C ALA A 18 -9.71 0.11 -2.62
N LYS A 19 -8.53 -0.20 -2.08
CA LYS A 19 -7.23 -0.15 -2.78
C LYS A 19 -6.33 -1.33 -2.42
N ASN A 20 -6.95 -2.48 -2.21
CA ASN A 20 -6.33 -3.76 -1.88
C ASN A 20 -7.07 -4.86 -2.65
N TYR A 21 -6.51 -5.30 -3.76
CA TYR A 21 -7.13 -6.29 -4.63
C TYR A 21 -6.12 -7.29 -5.15
N ARG A 22 -6.63 -8.42 -5.64
CA ARG A 22 -5.83 -9.49 -6.23
C ARG A 22 -6.44 -9.88 -7.57
N THR A 23 -5.56 -10.10 -8.53
CA THR A 23 -5.85 -10.80 -9.78
C THR A 23 -4.92 -11.99 -9.90
N GLU A 24 -5.05 -12.77 -10.98
CA GLU A 24 -4.11 -13.83 -11.33
C GLU A 24 -2.67 -13.33 -11.52
N TYR A 25 -2.47 -12.03 -11.77
CA TYR A 25 -1.16 -11.40 -11.91
C TYR A 25 -0.55 -10.93 -10.58
N GLY A 26 -1.29 -11.10 -9.48
CA GLY A 26 -0.82 -10.85 -8.12
C GLY A 26 -1.63 -9.82 -7.36
N ARG A 27 -1.06 -9.37 -6.24
CA ARG A 27 -1.70 -8.49 -5.26
C ARG A 27 -1.29 -7.04 -5.45
N LYS A 28 -2.27 -6.13 -5.42
CA LYS A 28 -2.08 -4.68 -5.50
C LYS A 28 -2.62 -4.04 -4.24
N ILE A 29 -1.73 -3.38 -3.50
CA ILE A 29 -2.09 -2.68 -2.27
C ILE A 29 -1.55 -1.26 -2.34
N LYS A 30 -2.40 -0.26 -2.12
CA LYS A 30 -1.96 1.14 -2.13
C LYS A 30 -0.84 1.36 -1.12
N GLY A 31 0.26 1.94 -1.61
CA GLY A 31 1.40 2.29 -0.77
C GLY A 31 2.35 1.13 -0.48
N ILE A 32 2.11 -0.05 -1.07
CA ILE A 32 3.02 -1.20 -1.01
C ILE A 32 3.56 -1.45 -2.43
N PRO A 33 4.88 -1.36 -2.64
CA PRO A 33 5.49 -1.66 -3.93
C PRO A 33 5.25 -3.11 -4.36
N LYS A 34 5.20 -3.37 -5.67
CA LYS A 34 5.05 -4.74 -6.23
C LYS A 34 6.18 -5.69 -5.79
N LYS A 35 7.38 -5.16 -5.55
CA LYS A 35 8.56 -5.91 -5.09
C LYS A 35 8.63 -6.11 -3.57
N ALA A 36 7.63 -5.65 -2.81
CA ALA A 36 7.63 -5.83 -1.37
C ALA A 36 7.39 -7.31 -1.01
N ILE A 37 8.07 -7.77 0.03
CA ILE A 37 7.93 -9.11 0.59
C ILE A 37 7.02 -9.01 1.81
N GLU A 38 5.95 -9.83 1.85
CA GLU A 38 5.10 -9.97 3.03
C GLU A 38 5.79 -10.92 4.01
N VAL A 39 6.46 -10.37 5.04
CA VAL A 39 7.24 -11.16 6.00
C VAL A 39 6.36 -11.85 7.05
N ARG A 40 5.19 -11.26 7.31
CA ARG A 40 4.10 -11.79 8.15
C ARG A 40 2.78 -11.21 7.62
N PRO A 41 1.61 -11.81 7.93
CA PRO A 41 0.33 -11.28 7.47
C PRO A 41 0.16 -9.79 7.77
N GLY A 42 0.00 -8.97 6.72
CA GLY A 42 -0.14 -7.51 6.83
C GLY A 42 1.15 -6.74 7.09
N VAL A 43 2.31 -7.39 7.14
CA VAL A 43 3.63 -6.76 7.38
C VAL A 43 4.50 -6.91 6.13
N PHE A 44 4.79 -5.79 5.48
CA PHE A 44 5.50 -5.74 4.21
C PHE A 44 6.86 -5.09 4.37
N GLN A 45 7.89 -5.70 3.79
CA GLN A 45 9.25 -5.20 3.78
C GLN A 45 9.70 -4.92 2.35
N TYR A 46 10.32 -3.76 2.13
CA TYR A 46 10.84 -3.37 0.82
C TYR A 46 11.99 -2.37 0.95
N THR A 47 12.82 -2.29 -0.08
CA THR A 47 13.87 -1.27 -0.14
C THR A 47 13.29 0.09 -0.53
N SER A 48 13.77 1.14 0.11
CA SER A 48 13.45 2.51 -0.22
C SER A 48 14.68 3.40 -0.15
N PHE A 49 14.73 4.38 -1.03
CA PHE A 49 15.72 5.44 -0.95
C PHE A 49 15.39 6.40 0.18
N TRP A 50 16.42 6.98 0.78
CA TRP A 50 16.24 8.11 1.66
C TRP A 50 15.65 9.32 0.92
N SER A 51 14.80 10.05 1.63
CA SER A 51 14.33 11.36 1.15
C SER A 51 15.46 12.39 1.21
N GLN A 52 15.37 13.43 0.39
CA GLN A 52 16.35 14.52 0.41
C GLN A 52 16.49 15.16 1.80
N THR A 53 15.38 15.29 2.53
CA THR A 53 15.38 15.80 3.92
C THR A 53 16.21 14.93 4.86
N LEU A 54 16.16 13.60 4.70
CA LEU A 54 16.97 12.67 5.50
C LEU A 54 18.46 12.81 5.15
N HIS A 55 18.79 12.90 3.87
CA HIS A 55 20.16 13.15 3.40
C HIS A 55 20.77 14.43 4.00
N LEU A 56 20.01 15.53 3.99
CA LEU A 56 20.45 16.80 4.56
C LEU A 56 20.64 16.71 6.08
N ARG A 57 19.68 16.12 6.80
CA ARG A 57 19.76 15.95 8.26
C ARG A 57 20.93 15.05 8.68
N SER A 58 21.26 14.04 7.89
CA SER A 58 22.37 13.13 8.15
C SER A 58 23.72 13.63 7.62
N LYS A 59 23.79 14.85 7.07
CA LYS A 59 24.97 15.41 6.37
C LYS A 59 25.52 14.51 5.26
N GLN A 60 24.67 13.65 4.67
CA GLN A 60 25.07 12.78 3.57
C GLN A 60 24.74 13.48 2.25
N ILE A 61 25.73 14.21 1.74
CA ILE A 61 25.60 15.11 0.59
C ILE A 61 25.85 14.41 -0.75
N ILE A 62 26.45 13.21 -0.73
CA ILE A 62 26.84 12.46 -1.92
C ILE A 62 26.22 11.05 -1.89
N GLY A 63 25.70 10.63 -3.04
CA GLY A 63 25.16 9.29 -3.27
C GLY A 63 23.74 9.08 -2.74
N ALA A 64 23.06 8.07 -3.29
CA ALA A 64 21.74 7.64 -2.81
C ALA A 64 21.90 6.54 -1.76
N ARG A 65 21.18 6.63 -0.64
CA ARG A 65 21.17 5.59 0.38
C ARG A 65 19.93 4.71 0.27
N VAL A 66 20.14 3.41 0.09
CA VAL A 66 19.08 2.40 0.11
C VAL A 66 18.91 1.89 1.54
N THR A 67 17.67 1.81 1.99
CA THR A 67 17.32 1.27 3.31
C THR A 67 16.16 0.32 3.24
N GLN A 68 16.07 -0.59 4.20
CA GLN A 68 14.90 -1.43 4.35
C GLN A 68 13.81 -0.66 5.10
N LYS A 69 12.59 -0.70 4.55
CA LYS A 69 11.40 -0.11 5.12
C LYS A 69 10.40 -1.21 5.40
N VAL A 70 9.83 -1.18 6.62
CA VAL A 70 8.74 -2.05 7.03
C VAL A 70 7.46 -1.23 7.05
N ARG A 71 6.38 -1.78 6.50
CA ARG A 71 5.05 -1.18 6.50
C ARG A 71 4.03 -2.18 7.00
N ILE A 72 3.36 -1.80 8.07
CA ILE A 72 2.29 -2.59 8.68
C ILE A 72 0.95 -2.06 8.16
N LEU A 73 0.12 -2.96 7.65
CA LEU A 73 -1.21 -2.70 7.17
C LEU A 73 -2.22 -3.40 8.08
N LYS A 74 -3.07 -2.61 8.72
CA LYS A 74 -4.26 -3.14 9.38
C LYS A 74 -5.32 -3.40 8.31
N HIS A 75 -5.71 -4.66 8.15
CA HIS A 75 -6.79 -5.05 7.25
C HIS A 75 -8.18 -4.79 7.84
N THR A 76 -8.30 -4.86 9.17
CA THR A 76 -9.56 -4.62 9.87
C THR A 76 -9.91 -3.15 9.82
N TYR A 77 -11.13 -2.85 9.34
CA TYR A 77 -11.67 -1.50 9.39
C TYR A 77 -11.99 -1.15 10.85
N ASP A 78 -11.21 -0.24 11.44
CA ASP A 78 -11.29 0.16 12.85
C ASP A 78 -11.84 1.58 13.03
N LYS A 79 -12.39 2.20 11.98
CA LYS A 79 -12.89 3.58 12.02
C LYS A 79 -14.39 3.69 12.34
N GLY A 80 -15.08 2.56 12.44
CA GLY A 80 -16.51 2.51 12.69
C GLY A 80 -17.15 1.16 12.39
N LYS A 81 -18.44 1.05 12.66
CA LYS A 81 -19.25 -0.13 12.33
C LYS A 81 -19.78 -0.02 10.90
N VAL A 82 -19.47 -1.02 10.07
CA VAL A 82 -20.01 -1.13 8.72
C VAL A 82 -21.40 -1.77 8.80
N LEU A 83 -22.43 -1.07 8.34
CA LEU A 83 -23.80 -1.58 8.24
C LEU A 83 -23.94 -2.49 7.01
N LYS A 84 -25.01 -3.30 6.95
CA LYS A 84 -25.32 -4.13 5.77
C LYS A 84 -25.42 -3.33 4.46
N SER A 85 -25.79 -2.05 4.54
CA SER A 85 -25.84 -1.13 3.40
C SER A 85 -24.47 -0.63 2.92
N GLY A 86 -23.38 -1.00 3.60
CA GLY A 86 -22.03 -0.45 3.36
C GLY A 86 -21.79 0.92 3.99
N ARG A 87 -22.81 1.53 4.62
CA ARG A 87 -22.67 2.79 5.35
C ARG A 87 -21.85 2.55 6.63
N VAL A 88 -20.92 3.47 6.92
CA VAL A 88 -20.09 3.41 8.13
C VAL A 88 -20.65 4.33 9.20
N ILE A 89 -20.84 3.81 10.41
CA ILE A 89 -21.08 4.60 11.63
C ILE A 89 -19.74 4.77 12.34
N PRO A 90 -19.16 5.98 12.41
CA PRO A 90 -17.89 6.22 13.09
C PRO A 90 -17.99 5.92 14.59
N PHE A 91 -16.90 5.44 15.18
CA PHE A 91 -16.77 5.42 16.64
C PHE A 91 -16.64 6.87 17.13
N ARG A 92 -17.52 7.30 18.05
CA ARG A 92 -17.38 8.60 18.74
C ARG A 92 -16.56 8.38 20.01
N PHE A 93 -15.50 9.17 20.17
CA PHE A 93 -14.69 9.24 21.38
C PHE A 93 -14.87 10.63 21.99
#